data_AF-A0A370FIL2-F1
#
_entry.id   AF-A0A370FIL2-F1
#
_cell.length_a   1.000
_cell.length_b   1.000
_cell.length_c   1.000
_cell.angle_alpha   90.00
_cell.angle_beta   90.00
_cell.angle_gamma   90.00
#
_symmetry.space_group_name_H-M   'P 1'
#
loop_
_entity.id
_entity.type
_entity.pdbx_description
1 polymer ?
#
loop_
_entity_poly.entity_id
_entity_poly.type
_entity_poly.pdbx_seq_one_letter_code
_entity_poly.pdbx_strand_id
1 'polypeptide(L)'
;MLPPPVAAPVLSVQTAEVARAFGALKVAASAPVAPDVASRFRLLGVAADREGGGAALIAVDGKPPRSYRTGAAFDGQLVLQSIDTAGVHIGPATGGTGFRLMVPSRPLAVNGPPRAAEP
;
A
#
# COMPACT_ATOMS: atom_id res chain seq x y z
N MET A 1 -39.94 46.24 28.97
CA MET A 1 -40.12 44.79 28.77
C MET A 1 -39.41 44.44 27.45
N LEU A 2 -38.22 43.84 27.51
CA LEU A 2 -37.44 43.43 26.33
C LEU A 2 -37.81 41.97 25.96
N PRO A 3 -37.98 41.63 24.67
CA PRO A 3 -38.26 40.26 24.26
C PRO A 3 -37.02 39.36 24.44
N PRO A 4 -37.20 38.06 24.77
CA PRO A 4 -36.08 37.14 24.98
C PRO A 4 -35.39 36.81 23.64
N PRO A 5 -34.05 36.73 23.60
CA PRO A 5 -33.34 36.29 22.40
C PRO A 5 -33.63 34.81 22.13
N VAL A 6 -34.23 34.52 20.98
CA VAL A 6 -34.43 33.16 20.48
C VAL A 6 -33.10 32.61 19.97
N ALA A 7 -32.63 31.51 20.58
CA ALA A 7 -31.42 30.82 20.13
C ALA A 7 -31.68 30.08 18.82
N ALA A 8 -30.85 30.31 17.80
CA ALA A 8 -30.93 29.63 16.52
C ALA A 8 -30.33 28.21 16.59
N PRO A 9 -30.90 27.21 15.89
CA PRO A 9 -30.35 25.87 15.86
C PRO A 9 -29.03 25.85 15.08
N VAL A 10 -27.98 25.31 15.70
CA VAL A 10 -26.69 25.07 15.04
C VAL A 10 -26.79 23.81 14.17
N LEU A 11 -26.70 23.99 12.85
CA LEU A 11 -26.57 22.87 11.91
C LEU A 11 -25.16 22.28 12.04
N SER A 12 -25.05 21.08 12.63
CA SER A 12 -23.79 20.34 12.65
C SER A 12 -23.55 19.69 11.29
N VAL A 13 -22.49 20.12 10.60
CA VAL A 13 -22.07 19.54 9.33
C VAL A 13 -21.43 18.17 9.58
N GLN A 14 -21.98 17.13 8.93
CA GLN A 14 -21.42 15.78 8.98
C GLN A 14 -20.29 15.63 7.97
N THR A 15 -19.11 16.17 8.29
CA THR A 15 -17.93 16.20 7.40
C THR A 15 -17.53 14.81 6.88
N ALA A 16 -17.79 13.75 7.65
CA ALA A 16 -17.52 12.37 7.25
C ALA A 16 -18.42 11.89 6.10
N GLU A 17 -19.68 12.31 6.07
CA GLU A 17 -20.63 12.00 4.98
C GLU A 17 -20.29 12.77 3.72
N VAL A 18 -19.89 14.05 3.87
CA VAL A 18 -19.39 14.85 2.74
C VAL A 18 -18.16 14.19 2.14
N ALA A 19 -17.17 13.78 2.94
CA ALA A 19 -16.00 13.09 2.45
C ALA A 19 -16.36 11.81 1.66
N ARG A 20 -17.33 11.01 2.15
CA ARG A 20 -17.81 9.81 1.45
C ARG A 20 -18.49 10.13 0.12
N ALA A 21 -19.32 11.17 0.06
CA ALA A 21 -19.98 11.60 -1.18
C ALA A 21 -18.96 12.04 -2.25
N PHE A 22 -17.84 12.62 -1.83
CA PHE A 22 -16.71 12.98 -2.69
C PHE A 22 -15.74 11.82 -2.97
N GLY A 23 -16.10 10.58 -2.62
CA GLY A 23 -15.32 9.38 -2.94
C GLY A 23 -14.17 9.08 -1.99
N ALA A 24 -14.10 9.72 -0.81
CA ALA A 24 -13.14 9.33 0.20
C ALA A 24 -13.48 7.95 0.78
N LEU A 25 -12.86 6.91 0.23
CA LEU A 25 -12.84 5.60 0.84
C LEU A 25 -11.97 5.70 2.10
N LYS A 26 -12.56 5.43 3.26
CA LYS A 26 -11.85 5.36 4.54
C LYS A 26 -10.83 4.22 4.45
N VAL A 27 -9.61 4.53 4.00
CA VAL A 27 -8.46 3.66 4.20
C VAL A 27 -8.24 3.65 5.70
N ALA A 28 -8.60 2.54 6.35
CA ALA A 28 -8.27 2.33 7.75
C ALA A 28 -6.78 2.62 7.90
N ALA A 29 -6.43 3.58 8.76
CA ALA A 29 -5.05 3.86 9.10
C ALA A 29 -4.46 2.54 9.62
N SER A 30 -3.63 1.93 8.78
CA SER A 30 -2.99 0.66 9.08
C SER A 30 -2.09 0.91 10.28
N ALA A 31 -2.37 0.23 11.40
CA ALA A 31 -1.41 0.18 12.49
C ALA A 31 -0.06 -0.29 11.90
N PRO A 32 1.06 0.33 12.28
CA PRO A 32 2.36 -0.08 11.76
C PRO A 32 2.59 -1.54 12.16
N VAL A 33 2.56 -2.44 11.18
CA VAL A 33 3.09 -3.78 11.38
C VAL A 33 4.56 -3.61 11.74
N ALA A 34 5.05 -4.36 12.72
CA ALA A 34 6.44 -4.26 13.15
C ALA A 34 7.35 -4.42 11.90
N PRO A 35 8.23 -3.44 11.60
CA PRO A 35 9.04 -3.45 10.38
C PRO A 35 9.98 -4.67 10.30
N ASP A 36 10.22 -5.35 11.43
CA ASP A 36 11.05 -6.56 11.52
C ASP A 36 10.55 -7.69 10.61
N VAL A 37 9.24 -7.96 10.58
CA VAL A 37 8.66 -9.03 9.74
C VAL A 37 8.79 -8.68 8.26
N ALA A 38 8.47 -7.45 7.86
CA ALA A 38 8.59 -6.99 6.48
C ALA A 38 10.05 -7.00 5.96
N SER A 39 11.04 -6.78 6.85
CA SER A 39 12.45 -6.70 6.49
C SER A 39 13.06 -8.03 6.02
N ARG A 40 12.44 -9.16 6.37
CA ARG A 40 12.89 -10.51 5.99
C ARG A 40 12.46 -10.89 4.57
N PHE A 41 11.50 -10.16 4.02
CA PHE A 41 10.99 -10.36 2.66
C PHE A 41 11.68 -9.40 1.70
N ARG A 42 12.10 -9.92 0.55
CA ARG A 42 12.62 -9.13 -0.58
C ARG A 42 11.77 -9.41 -1.80
N LEU A 43 11.12 -8.37 -2.33
CA LEU A 43 10.41 -8.44 -3.60
C LEU A 43 11.43 -8.26 -4.73
N LEU A 44 11.68 -9.33 -5.49
CA LEU A 44 12.61 -9.29 -6.62
C LEU A 44 11.93 -8.82 -7.90
N GLY A 45 10.64 -9.09 -8.05
CA GLY A 45 9.88 -8.71 -9.22
C GLY A 45 8.40 -9.06 -9.11
N VAL A 46 7.61 -8.41 -9.95
CA VAL A 46 6.16 -8.59 -10.06
C VAL A 46 5.77 -8.74 -11.52
N ALA A 47 4.92 -9.71 -11.80
CA ALA A 47 4.21 -9.86 -13.06
C ALA A 47 2.72 -9.66 -12.75
N ALA A 48 2.26 -8.41 -12.84
CA ALA A 48 0.87 -8.04 -12.59
C ALA A 48 0.02 -8.27 -13.85
N ASP A 49 -1.17 -8.84 -13.69
CA ASP A 49 -2.20 -8.92 -14.72
C ASP A 49 -3.15 -7.71 -14.64
N ARG A 50 -3.81 -7.37 -15.75
CA ARG A 50 -4.73 -6.23 -15.82
C ARG A 50 -5.94 -6.37 -14.88
N GLU A 51 -6.32 -7.60 -14.53
CA GLU A 51 -7.43 -7.92 -13.63
C GLU A 51 -7.01 -7.96 -12.14
N GLY A 52 -5.80 -7.50 -11.79
CA GLY A 52 -5.27 -7.55 -10.41
C GLY A 52 -4.75 -8.92 -9.97
N GLY A 53 -4.73 -9.87 -10.91
CA GLY A 53 -4.02 -11.14 -10.79
C GLY A 53 -2.51 -10.99 -10.99
N GLY A 54 -1.79 -12.11 -10.97
CA GLY A 54 -0.38 -12.13 -11.34
C GLY A 54 0.47 -13.08 -10.53
N ALA A 55 1.79 -12.94 -10.69
CA ALA A 55 2.81 -13.67 -9.94
C ALA A 55 3.87 -12.71 -9.40
N ALA A 56 4.25 -12.89 -8.14
CA ALA A 56 5.30 -12.14 -7.47
C ALA A 56 6.46 -13.05 -7.11
N LEU A 57 7.69 -12.59 -7.37
CA LEU A 57 8.91 -13.27 -6.98
C LEU A 57 9.39 -12.72 -5.64
N ILE A 58 9.23 -13.53 -4.60
CA ILE A 58 9.56 -13.13 -3.22
C ILE A 58 10.64 -14.07 -2.69
N ALA A 59 11.72 -13.47 -2.19
CA ALA A 59 12.73 -14.16 -1.39
C ALA A 59 12.43 -13.93 0.10
N VAL A 60 12.54 -14.99 0.90
CA VAL A 60 12.24 -14.99 2.35
C VAL A 60 13.50 -15.42 3.09
N ASP A 61 14.01 -14.61 4.02
CA ASP A 61 15.14 -14.98 4.89
C ASP A 61 16.40 -15.48 4.16
N GLY A 62 16.65 -14.99 2.94
CA GLY A 62 17.78 -15.43 2.11
C GLY A 62 17.61 -16.80 1.44
N LYS A 63 16.42 -17.43 1.55
CA LYS A 63 16.05 -18.62 0.79
C LYS A 63 15.86 -18.29 -0.70
N PRO A 64 16.02 -19.28 -1.60
CA PRO A 64 15.83 -19.07 -3.04
C PRO A 64 14.45 -18.45 -3.32
N PRO A 65 14.38 -17.48 -4.25
CA PRO A 65 13.13 -16.79 -4.56
C PRO A 65 12.08 -17.75 -5.11
N ARG A 66 10.85 -17.62 -4.61
CA ARG A 66 9.71 -18.43 -5.06
C ARG A 66 8.65 -17.54 -5.69
N SER A 67 7.99 -18.07 -6.71
CA SER A 67 6.87 -17.43 -7.39
C SER A 67 5.55 -17.69 -6.67
N TYR A 68 4.90 -16.65 -6.21
CA TYR A 68 3.60 -16.70 -5.54
C TYR A 68 2.54 -15.98 -6.38
N ARG A 69 1.37 -16.59 -6.56
CA ARG A 69 0.25 -15.98 -7.28
C ARG A 69 -0.65 -15.18 -6.34
N THR A 70 -1.49 -14.31 -6.88
CA THR A 70 -2.58 -13.66 -6.12
C THR A 70 -3.44 -14.72 -5.44
N GLY A 71 -3.71 -14.54 -4.14
CA GLY A 71 -4.44 -15.48 -3.28
C GLY A 71 -3.60 -16.65 -2.75
N ALA A 72 -2.35 -16.82 -3.18
CA ALA A 72 -1.49 -17.88 -2.66
C ALA A 72 -1.03 -17.55 -1.24
N ALA A 73 -1.14 -18.54 -0.35
CA ALA A 73 -0.52 -18.47 0.97
C ALA A 73 1.00 -18.62 0.84
N PHE A 74 1.74 -17.78 1.54
CA PHE A 74 3.18 -17.84 1.64
C PHE A 74 3.61 -17.52 3.07
N ASP A 75 4.67 -18.17 3.54
CA ASP A 75 5.16 -18.00 4.91
C ASP A 75 4.07 -18.20 6.00
N GLY A 76 3.41 -19.36 5.95
CA GLY A 76 2.49 -19.83 7.00
C GLY A 76 1.05 -19.35 6.85
N GLN A 77 0.75 -18.11 7.25
CA GLN A 77 -0.63 -17.56 7.31
C GLN A 77 -0.81 -16.27 6.51
N LEU A 78 0.26 -15.78 5.88
CA LEU A 78 0.20 -14.62 4.99
C LEU A 78 -0.25 -15.06 3.60
N VAL A 79 -1.09 -14.25 2.97
CA VAL A 79 -1.55 -14.42 1.59
C VAL A 79 -1.22 -13.18 0.80
N LEU A 80 -0.96 -13.38 -0.48
CA LEU A 80 -0.81 -12.30 -1.43
C LEU A 80 -2.22 -11.78 -1.79
N GLN A 81 -2.59 -10.61 -1.28
CA GLN A 81 -3.96 -10.08 -1.46
C GLN A 81 -4.11 -9.41 -2.83
N SER A 82 -3.15 -8.59 -3.23
CA SER A 82 -3.15 -7.93 -4.54
C SER A 82 -1.73 -7.68 -5.03
N ILE A 83 -1.60 -7.61 -6.36
CA ILE A 83 -0.33 -7.35 -7.06
C ILE A 83 -0.50 -6.07 -7.86
N ASP A 84 0.43 -5.14 -7.69
CA ASP A 84 0.57 -3.91 -8.47
C ASP A 84 1.81 -4.00 -9.38
N THR A 85 1.87 -3.08 -10.34
CA THR A 85 3.05 -2.92 -11.22
C THR A 85 4.33 -2.56 -10.47
N ALA A 86 4.24 -1.97 -9.29
CA ALA A 86 5.39 -1.52 -8.49
C ALA A 86 5.58 -2.27 -7.16
N GLY A 87 4.68 -3.21 -6.83
CA GLY A 87 4.71 -3.87 -5.52
C GLY A 87 3.59 -4.88 -5.30
N VAL A 88 3.54 -5.46 -4.11
CA VAL A 88 2.50 -6.42 -3.70
C VAL A 88 1.94 -6.08 -2.33
N HIS A 89 0.65 -6.32 -2.14
CA HIS A 89 -0.01 -6.26 -0.84
C HIS A 89 -0.12 -7.65 -0.25
N ILE A 90 0.32 -7.76 1.00
CA ILE A 90 0.41 -9.00 1.75
C ILE A 90 -0.43 -8.82 3.00
N GLY A 91 -1.25 -9.81 3.36
CA GLY A 91 -1.95 -9.79 4.65
C GLY A 91 -2.39 -11.18 5.08
N PRO A 92 -2.99 -11.32 6.26
CA PRO A 92 -3.47 -12.60 6.76
C PRO A 92 -4.65 -13.13 5.93
N ALA A 93 -4.74 -14.45 5.75
CA ALA A 93 -5.82 -15.11 5.00
C ALA A 93 -7.22 -14.83 5.54
N THR A 94 -7.33 -14.57 6.85
CA THR A 94 -8.60 -14.25 7.54
C THR A 94 -9.11 -12.83 7.24
N GLY A 95 -8.36 -12.03 6.47
CA GLY A 95 -8.60 -10.62 6.34
C GLY A 95 -8.10 -9.86 7.58
N GLY A 96 -7.42 -8.75 7.37
CA GLY A 96 -6.80 -7.98 8.44
C GLY A 96 -5.71 -7.05 7.94
N THR A 97 -5.01 -6.42 8.87
CA THR A 97 -3.93 -5.47 8.57
C THR A 97 -2.81 -6.16 7.80
N GLY A 98 -2.56 -5.67 6.59
CA GLY A 98 -1.49 -6.14 5.71
C GLY A 98 -0.33 -5.16 5.61
N PHE A 99 0.73 -5.56 4.93
CA PHE A 99 1.87 -4.72 4.57
C PHE A 99 2.12 -4.77 3.06
N ARG A 100 2.67 -3.69 2.52
CA ARG A 100 3.04 -3.60 1.11
C ARG A 100 4.53 -3.82 0.96
N LEU A 101 4.91 -4.75 0.09
CA LEU A 101 6.29 -4.93 -0.34
C LEU A 101 6.45 -4.18 -1.67
N MET A 102 7.36 -3.22 -1.73
CA MET A 102 7.70 -2.52 -2.97
C MET A 102 8.97 -3.10 -3.57
N VAL A 103 9.04 -3.13 -4.90
CA VAL A 103 10.30 -3.45 -5.57
C VAL A 103 11.26 -2.31 -5.28
N PRO A 104 12.48 -2.57 -4.77
CA PRO A 104 13.49 -1.53 -4.66
C PRO A 104 13.88 -1.11 -6.08
N SER A 105 13.22 -0.08 -6.60
CA SER A 105 13.61 0.57 -7.83
C SER A 105 14.98 1.18 -7.56
N ARG A 106 16.02 0.54 -8.09
CA ARG A 106 17.32 1.18 -8.25
C ARG A 106 17.01 2.46 -9.03
N PRO A 107 17.10 3.67 -8.43
CA PRO A 107 16.87 4.88 -9.19
C PRO A 107 17.82 4.79 -10.36
N LEU A 108 17.30 4.96 -11.59
CA LEU A 108 18.12 4.98 -12.79
C LEU A 108 19.26 5.94 -12.47
N ALA A 109 20.47 5.41 -12.30
CA ALA A 109 21.61 6.23 -12.01
C ALA A 109 21.75 7.14 -13.23
N VAL A 110 21.28 8.39 -13.12
CA VAL A 110 21.63 9.48 -14.03
C VAL A 110 23.09 9.84 -13.76
N ASN A 111 23.98 8.85 -13.92
CA ASN A 111 25.42 9.05 -13.95
C ASN A 111 25.82 9.23 -15.41
N GLY A 112 25.36 10.32 -16.01
CA GLY A 112 26.09 10.96 -17.09
C GLY A 112 26.88 12.10 -16.47
N PRO A 113 28.23 12.14 -16.54
CA PRO A 113 28.96 13.34 -16.14
C PRO A 113 28.40 14.54 -16.92
N PRO A 114 28.37 15.75 -16.34
CA PRO A 114 28.07 16.94 -17.11
C PRO A 114 29.01 16.95 -18.31
N ARG A 115 28.46 16.89 -19.52
CA ARG A 115 29.23 17.12 -20.74
C ARG A 115 29.79 18.53 -20.58
N ALA A 116 31.07 18.64 -20.22
CA ALA A 116 31.76 19.90 -20.19
C ALA A 116 31.57 20.53 -21.56
N ALA A 117 30.95 21.71 -21.60
CA ALA A 117 31.03 22.56 -22.76
C ALA A 117 32.50 22.98 -22.84
N GLU A 118 33.25 22.29 -23.70
CA GLU A 118 34.60 22.70 -24.07
C GLU A 118 34.52 24.06 -24.82
N PRO A 119 35.54 24.93 -24.65
CA PRO A 119 35.51 26.35 -25.03
C PRO A 119 35.51 26.64 -26.53
#